data_AF-A0A9E4BZ44-F1
#
_entry.id   AF-A0A9E4BZ44-F1
#
_cell.length_a   1.000
_cell.length_b   1.000
_cell.length_c   1.000
_cell.angle_alpha   90.00
_cell.angle_beta   90.00
_cell.angle_gamma   90.00
#
_symmetry.space_group_name_H-M   'P 1'
#
loop_
_entity.id
_entity.type
_entity.pdbx_description
1 polymer ?
#
loop_
_entity_poly.entity_id
_entity_poly.type
_entity_poly.pdbx_seq_one_letter_code
_entity_poly.pdbx_strand_id
1 'polypeptide(L)'
;MLPKLSFAALLFLSTALSAQTPAADTTIAGQTLPLLPIETLIAQLQRPANGPAIVHRQVAFGGRLFAPTSGLDTLRVPLDLEEVYFLDEVSFSQVAFLAPARFERAHFAGGVSFAEASFTDDFSLRASYLAKHATFQKTHFLGDADLTASHFAGVASFVGAHFAGQLAHFAQTQFDNAAYFEQAAFAAPATFTDAAFAGIASFKETTWAQPLSFAGVRFADRALFWDARFAEEVSFDSGRADGEVAFDRARFSGEASFADFTFARAAHFRSATFGQARFDGAYFRQEADFSESEGRVIRLSAFFNRSLDLSRADYALIDLRPAGADSTFAANTRLYLHQPRFGRIQVRWPQLAGHLATADSTHAAALDPTYAALYHQFLAQGLNGDAAACHAERMDHQRLARAHNEPARWGLELWRLSANYGTAPQRIIAFMLAIILLCGLAYRTASGSMRSASGANQPTLANCIVFSLYTFIHLNSRAWDATGKLKLLAVAEALLGWVSFGLLIAAALAHVL
;
A
#
# COMPACT_ATOMS: atom_id res chain seq x y z
N MET A 1 -79.06 -47.71 44.95
CA MET A 1 -77.64 -48.11 44.75
C MET A 1 -77.24 -47.75 43.33
N LEU A 2 -76.60 -46.58 43.18
CA LEU A 2 -75.92 -46.09 41.96
C LEU A 2 -74.40 -46.18 42.22
N PRO A 3 -73.51 -46.09 41.21
CA PRO A 3 -73.76 -46.09 39.76
C PRO A 3 -72.81 -47.00 38.92
N LYS A 4 -73.24 -47.15 37.67
CA LYS A 4 -72.46 -47.39 36.44
C LYS A 4 -70.98 -46.98 36.54
N LEU A 5 -70.07 -47.95 36.41
CA LEU A 5 -68.68 -47.70 36.05
C LEU A 5 -68.59 -47.46 34.53
N SER A 6 -68.07 -46.29 34.21
CA SER A 6 -67.89 -45.74 32.87
C SER A 6 -66.83 -46.51 32.07
N PHE A 7 -67.13 -46.72 30.79
CA PHE A 7 -66.23 -47.20 29.73
C PHE A 7 -64.99 -46.28 29.50
N ALA A 8 -64.88 -45.17 30.24
CA ALA A 8 -63.77 -44.21 30.17
C ALA A 8 -62.47 -44.68 30.87
N ALA A 9 -62.50 -45.77 31.66
CA ALA A 9 -61.30 -46.27 32.35
C ALA A 9 -60.40 -47.18 31.49
N LEU A 10 -60.87 -47.62 30.31
CA LEU A 10 -60.09 -48.44 29.37
C LEU A 10 -59.44 -47.61 28.24
N LEU A 11 -59.70 -46.30 28.16
CA LEU A 11 -59.06 -45.39 27.20
C LEU A 11 -57.88 -44.60 27.77
N PHE A 12 -57.59 -44.70 29.07
CA PHE A 12 -56.49 -43.97 29.73
C PHE A 12 -55.19 -44.77 29.90
N LEU A 13 -55.09 -45.96 29.27
CA LEU A 13 -53.89 -46.79 29.29
C LEU A 13 -53.35 -47.13 27.88
N SER A 14 -53.59 -46.25 26.90
CA SER A 14 -52.99 -46.37 25.55
C SER A 14 -52.22 -45.12 25.06
N THR A 15 -52.10 -44.08 25.88
CA THR A 15 -51.38 -42.83 25.56
C THR A 15 -50.14 -42.62 26.42
N ALA A 16 -49.47 -43.70 26.81
CA ALA A 16 -48.19 -43.65 27.51
C ALA A 16 -47.25 -44.72 26.96
N LEU A 17 -47.03 -44.69 25.65
CA LEU A 17 -45.84 -45.25 25.01
C LEU A 17 -45.66 -44.54 23.66
N SER A 18 -45.36 -43.23 23.71
CA SER A 18 -44.50 -42.67 22.68
C SER A 18 -43.19 -43.42 22.83
N ALA A 19 -43.02 -44.46 22.03
CA ALA A 19 -41.75 -45.12 21.87
C ALA A 19 -40.78 -44.02 21.39
N GLN A 20 -39.98 -43.50 22.32
CA GLN A 20 -38.70 -42.92 22.00
C GLN A 20 -37.95 -44.03 21.28
N THR A 21 -38.05 -44.08 19.95
CA THR A 21 -37.06 -44.74 19.11
C THR A 21 -35.72 -44.26 19.62
N PRO A 22 -34.83 -45.16 20.06
CA PRO A 22 -33.52 -44.75 20.54
C PRO A 22 -32.91 -43.88 19.43
N ALA A 23 -32.45 -42.68 19.81
CA ALA A 23 -31.68 -41.85 18.90
C ALA A 23 -30.58 -42.76 18.33
N ALA A 24 -30.60 -42.97 17.02
CA ALA A 24 -29.60 -43.84 16.41
C ALA A 24 -28.26 -43.15 16.65
N ASP A 25 -27.28 -43.82 17.24
CA ASP A 25 -25.97 -43.17 17.40
C ASP A 25 -25.26 -43.12 16.04
N THR A 26 -24.61 -42.00 15.74
CA THR A 26 -23.75 -41.83 14.56
C THR A 26 -22.32 -41.53 15.00
N THR A 27 -21.33 -41.95 14.21
CA THR A 27 -19.92 -41.66 14.50
C THR A 27 -19.41 -40.59 13.54
N ILE A 28 -19.03 -39.44 14.07
CA ILE A 28 -18.47 -38.30 13.32
C ILE A 28 -17.11 -37.94 13.92
N ALA A 29 -16.08 -37.88 13.08
CA ALA A 29 -14.71 -37.58 13.50
C ALA A 29 -14.20 -38.43 14.70
N GLY A 30 -14.66 -39.68 14.80
CA GLY A 30 -14.29 -40.61 15.88
C GLY A 30 -15.07 -40.43 17.18
N GLN A 31 -16.03 -39.50 17.25
CA GLN A 31 -16.96 -39.33 18.36
C GLN A 31 -18.31 -39.96 18.04
N THR A 32 -18.91 -40.65 19.02
CA THR A 32 -20.27 -41.19 18.91
C THR A 32 -21.26 -40.17 19.44
N LEU A 33 -22.21 -39.76 18.60
CA LEU A 33 -23.17 -38.70 18.87
C LEU A 33 -24.61 -39.20 18.63
N PRO A 34 -25.58 -38.76 19.44
CA PRO A 34 -26.99 -39.05 19.17
C PRO A 34 -27.43 -38.43 17.84
N LEU A 35 -28.00 -39.24 16.92
CA LEU A 35 -28.65 -38.77 15.71
C LEU A 35 -30.12 -38.50 15.98
N LEU A 36 -30.50 -37.23 15.85
CA LEU A 36 -31.86 -36.75 15.93
C LEU A 36 -32.39 -36.42 14.53
N PRO A 37 -33.64 -36.78 14.20
CA PRO A 37 -34.26 -36.30 12.98
C PRO A 37 -34.49 -34.79 13.07
N ILE A 38 -34.22 -34.05 11.99
CA ILE A 38 -34.29 -32.58 11.95
C ILE A 38 -35.66 -32.03 12.33
N GLU A 39 -36.71 -32.82 12.13
CA GLU A 39 -38.10 -32.53 12.51
C GLU A 39 -38.23 -32.25 14.01
N THR A 40 -37.36 -32.82 14.85
CA THR A 40 -37.33 -32.54 16.30
C THR A 40 -36.95 -31.09 16.58
N LEU A 41 -35.96 -30.56 15.86
CA LEU A 41 -35.54 -29.16 15.97
C LEU A 41 -36.60 -28.25 15.35
N ILE A 42 -37.14 -28.59 14.18
CA ILE A 42 -38.20 -27.80 13.53
C ILE A 42 -39.42 -27.65 14.44
N ALA A 43 -39.87 -28.75 15.08
CA ALA A 43 -40.99 -28.71 16.02
C ALA A 43 -40.71 -27.87 17.27
N GLN A 44 -39.44 -27.74 17.69
CA GLN A 44 -39.05 -26.84 18.78
C GLN A 44 -39.05 -25.37 18.33
N LEU A 45 -38.56 -25.10 17.12
CA LEU A 45 -38.51 -23.77 16.52
C LEU A 45 -39.90 -23.18 16.23
N GLN A 46 -40.89 -24.04 15.94
CA GLN A 46 -42.29 -23.64 15.72
C GLN A 46 -43.05 -23.31 17.03
N ARG A 47 -42.44 -23.49 18.21
CA ARG A 47 -43.12 -23.24 19.48
C ARG A 47 -43.40 -21.74 19.68
N PRO A 48 -44.50 -21.39 20.37
CA PRO A 48 -44.83 -20.00 20.66
C PRO A 48 -43.76 -19.31 21.53
N ALA A 49 -43.72 -17.98 21.42
CA ALA A 49 -42.63 -17.09 21.85
C ALA A 49 -42.11 -17.21 23.30
N ASN A 50 -42.89 -17.77 24.22
CA ASN A 50 -42.56 -17.82 25.66
C ASN A 50 -41.91 -19.16 26.07
N GLY A 51 -41.37 -19.91 25.12
CA GLY A 51 -40.66 -21.17 25.41
C GLY A 51 -39.30 -20.94 26.06
N PRO A 52 -38.79 -21.92 26.84
CA PRO A 52 -37.39 -21.90 27.28
C PRO A 52 -36.45 -21.97 26.07
N ALA A 53 -35.21 -21.50 26.24
CA ALA A 53 -34.18 -21.58 25.21
C ALA A 53 -34.08 -23.00 24.62
N ILE A 54 -33.92 -23.08 23.30
CA ILE A 54 -33.69 -24.33 22.59
C ILE A 54 -32.20 -24.64 22.72
N VAL A 55 -31.88 -25.60 23.57
CA VAL A 55 -30.50 -26.00 23.86
C VAL A 55 -30.25 -27.40 23.33
N HIS A 56 -29.22 -27.55 22.50
CA HIS A 56 -28.68 -28.86 22.12
C HIS A 56 -27.15 -28.84 22.20
N ARG A 57 -26.58 -29.92 22.73
CA ARG A 57 -25.13 -30.08 22.87
C ARG A 57 -24.69 -31.44 22.39
N GLN A 58 -23.65 -31.49 21.56
CA GLN A 58 -23.03 -32.75 21.12
C GLN A 58 -24.04 -33.73 20.47
N VAL A 59 -24.85 -33.21 19.55
CA VAL A 59 -25.84 -34.01 18.80
C VAL A 59 -25.66 -33.83 17.30
N ALA A 60 -26.09 -34.84 16.53
CA ALA A 60 -26.17 -34.76 15.09
C ALA A 60 -27.65 -34.68 14.65
N PHE A 61 -27.95 -33.77 13.72
CA PHE A 61 -29.24 -33.70 13.06
C PHE A 61 -29.14 -34.26 11.63
N GLY A 62 -29.98 -35.25 11.34
CA GLY A 62 -30.17 -35.79 10.00
C GLY A 62 -31.46 -35.27 9.36
N GLY A 63 -31.40 -34.91 8.08
CA GLY A 63 -32.50 -34.31 7.33
C GLY A 63 -32.29 -32.82 7.05
N ARG A 64 -32.93 -32.34 5.99
CA ARG A 64 -32.80 -30.95 5.53
C ARG A 64 -33.71 -30.01 6.31
N LEU A 65 -33.22 -28.82 6.64
CA LEU A 65 -34.02 -27.74 7.24
C LEU A 65 -34.22 -26.63 6.21
N PHE A 66 -35.47 -26.30 5.87
CA PHE A 66 -35.78 -25.17 4.99
C PHE A 66 -36.87 -24.30 5.61
N ALA A 67 -36.45 -23.29 6.36
CA ALA A 67 -37.34 -22.39 7.10
C ALA A 67 -38.48 -21.76 6.28
N PRO A 68 -38.24 -21.25 5.04
CA PRO A 68 -39.32 -20.66 4.23
C PRO A 68 -40.47 -21.63 3.93
N THR A 69 -40.17 -22.91 3.79
CA THR A 69 -41.17 -23.96 3.54
C THR A 69 -41.69 -24.62 4.82
N SER A 70 -41.06 -24.34 5.96
CA SER A 70 -41.42 -24.91 7.27
C SER A 70 -42.25 -23.95 8.13
N GLY A 71 -42.70 -22.81 7.58
CA GLY A 71 -43.47 -21.80 8.32
C GLY A 71 -42.67 -21.11 9.43
N LEU A 72 -41.34 -21.08 9.30
CA LEU A 72 -40.42 -20.50 10.27
C LEU A 72 -40.05 -19.08 9.83
N ASP A 73 -40.98 -18.14 9.90
CA ASP A 73 -40.73 -16.75 9.46
C ASP A 73 -40.09 -15.91 10.58
N THR A 74 -40.37 -16.25 11.84
CA THR A 74 -39.86 -15.51 12.99
C THR A 74 -39.55 -16.44 14.15
N LEU A 75 -38.31 -16.40 14.64
CA LEU A 75 -37.83 -17.16 15.78
C LEU A 75 -37.69 -16.24 16.98
N ARG A 76 -38.43 -16.54 18.06
CA ARG A 76 -38.55 -15.67 19.24
C ARG A 76 -37.89 -16.24 20.49
N VAL A 77 -37.45 -17.50 20.41
CA VAL A 77 -36.85 -18.23 21.51
C VAL A 77 -35.34 -18.28 21.28
N PRO A 78 -34.49 -18.08 22.31
CA PRO A 78 -33.05 -18.20 22.16
C PRO A 78 -32.67 -19.59 21.67
N LEU A 79 -31.73 -19.65 20.73
CA LEU A 79 -31.17 -20.87 20.17
C LEU A 79 -29.72 -20.99 20.63
N ASP A 80 -29.42 -22.04 21.37
CA ASP A 80 -28.07 -22.34 21.90
C ASP A 80 -27.66 -23.76 21.48
N LEU A 81 -26.98 -23.82 20.33
CA LEU A 81 -26.51 -25.05 19.72
C LEU A 81 -24.98 -25.11 19.83
N GLU A 82 -24.50 -26.00 20.69
CA GLU A 82 -23.08 -26.14 20.99
C GLU A 82 -22.56 -27.51 20.50
N GLU A 83 -21.54 -27.53 19.65
CA GLU A 83 -20.97 -28.79 19.12
C GLU A 83 -22.02 -29.66 18.41
N VAL A 84 -22.91 -29.01 17.65
CA VAL A 84 -23.99 -29.67 16.90
C VAL A 84 -23.57 -29.92 15.46
N TYR A 85 -23.94 -31.08 14.92
CA TYR A 85 -23.62 -31.49 13.54
C TYR A 85 -24.88 -31.52 12.68
N PHE A 86 -24.97 -30.65 11.69
CA PHE A 86 -26.00 -30.73 10.64
C PHE A 86 -25.45 -31.54 9.47
N LEU A 87 -26.03 -32.72 9.22
CA LEU A 87 -25.54 -33.65 8.19
C LEU A 87 -25.99 -33.26 6.77
N ASP A 88 -27.09 -32.53 6.68
CA ASP A 88 -27.72 -32.10 5.43
C ASP A 88 -27.80 -30.57 5.33
N GLU A 89 -28.43 -30.06 4.27
CA GLU A 89 -28.59 -28.64 3.99
C GLU A 89 -29.50 -27.93 5.01
N VAL A 90 -29.12 -26.72 5.42
CA VAL A 90 -29.84 -25.90 6.40
C VAL A 90 -30.08 -24.50 5.83
N SER A 91 -31.33 -24.08 5.73
CA SER A 91 -31.70 -22.75 5.27
C SER A 91 -32.61 -22.05 6.28
N PHE A 92 -32.10 -20.96 6.84
CA PHE A 92 -32.82 -19.93 7.59
C PHE A 92 -32.95 -18.65 6.75
N SER A 93 -33.13 -18.79 5.44
CA SER A 93 -33.29 -17.63 4.56
C SER A 93 -34.58 -16.88 4.90
N GLN A 94 -34.54 -15.54 4.89
CA GLN A 94 -35.69 -14.66 5.18
C GLN A 94 -36.28 -14.80 6.60
N VAL A 95 -35.56 -15.43 7.52
CA VAL A 95 -36.03 -15.61 8.91
C VAL A 95 -35.65 -14.41 9.77
N ALA A 96 -36.58 -13.95 10.59
CA ALA A 96 -36.32 -12.95 11.63
C ALA A 96 -36.06 -13.63 12.99
N PHE A 97 -34.82 -13.55 13.48
CA PHE A 97 -34.43 -13.98 14.81
C PHE A 97 -34.56 -12.81 15.78
N LEU A 98 -35.52 -12.90 16.69
CA LEU A 98 -35.80 -11.90 17.72
C LEU A 98 -35.10 -12.16 19.06
N ALA A 99 -34.37 -13.27 19.15
CA ALA A 99 -33.63 -13.72 20.31
C ALA A 99 -32.27 -14.27 19.86
N PRO A 100 -31.30 -14.45 20.77
CA PRO A 100 -29.94 -14.87 20.41
C PRO A 100 -29.92 -16.19 19.64
N ALA A 101 -29.11 -16.26 18.59
CA ALA A 101 -28.93 -17.43 17.74
C ALA A 101 -27.46 -17.86 17.73
N ARG A 102 -27.13 -18.83 18.59
CA ARG A 102 -25.77 -19.31 18.82
C ARG A 102 -25.58 -20.70 18.26
N PHE A 103 -24.62 -20.82 17.36
CA PHE A 103 -24.18 -22.05 16.73
C PHE A 103 -22.68 -22.20 17.03
N GLU A 104 -22.34 -22.43 18.29
CA GLU A 104 -20.97 -22.50 18.79
C GLU A 104 -20.36 -23.86 18.45
N ARG A 105 -19.18 -23.89 17.82
CA ARG A 105 -18.49 -25.14 17.44
C ARG A 105 -19.38 -26.07 16.59
N ALA A 106 -20.35 -25.52 15.88
CA ALA A 106 -21.28 -26.26 15.05
C ALA A 106 -20.61 -26.71 13.75
N HIS A 107 -21.05 -27.84 13.21
CA HIS A 107 -20.52 -28.41 11.98
C HIS A 107 -21.65 -28.56 10.94
N PHE A 108 -21.59 -27.78 9.87
CA PHE A 108 -22.52 -27.86 8.75
C PHE A 108 -21.87 -28.66 7.62
N ALA A 109 -22.29 -29.92 7.46
CA ALA A 109 -21.80 -30.80 6.38
C ALA A 109 -22.42 -30.45 5.01
N GLY A 110 -23.68 -30.00 5.04
CA GLY A 110 -24.39 -29.45 3.89
C GLY A 110 -24.13 -27.95 3.67
N GLY A 111 -24.80 -27.38 2.67
CA GLY A 111 -24.84 -25.93 2.49
C GLY A 111 -25.66 -25.26 3.59
N VAL A 112 -25.31 -24.03 3.93
CA VAL A 112 -26.08 -23.22 4.88
C VAL A 112 -26.44 -21.85 4.29
N SER A 113 -27.69 -21.44 4.50
CA SER A 113 -28.20 -20.15 4.03
C SER A 113 -28.90 -19.36 5.12
N PHE A 114 -28.45 -18.13 5.33
CA PHE A 114 -29.09 -17.08 6.11
C PHE A 114 -29.44 -15.87 5.23
N ALA A 115 -29.54 -16.08 3.91
CA ALA A 115 -29.82 -15.01 2.96
C ALA A 115 -31.10 -14.24 3.33
N GLU A 116 -31.02 -12.91 3.37
CA GLU A 116 -32.11 -12.01 3.75
C GLU A 116 -32.67 -12.25 5.17
N ALA A 117 -31.96 -13.00 6.02
CA ALA A 117 -32.33 -13.14 7.43
C ALA A 117 -32.05 -11.85 8.22
N SER A 118 -32.70 -11.70 9.37
CA SER A 118 -32.48 -10.59 10.29
C SER A 118 -32.26 -11.11 11.71
N PHE A 119 -31.19 -10.68 12.36
CA PHE A 119 -30.84 -11.00 13.74
C PHE A 119 -30.95 -9.74 14.59
N THR A 120 -32.01 -9.62 15.39
CA THR A 120 -32.18 -8.45 16.26
C THR A 120 -31.33 -8.50 17.52
N ASP A 121 -30.83 -9.68 17.84
CA ASP A 121 -30.00 -10.01 19.00
C ASP A 121 -28.77 -10.82 18.52
N ASP A 122 -27.89 -11.21 19.43
CA ASP A 122 -26.59 -11.79 19.11
C ASP A 122 -26.68 -13.03 18.20
N PHE A 123 -25.86 -13.03 17.15
CA PHE A 123 -25.61 -14.17 16.27
C PHE A 123 -24.19 -14.67 16.45
N SER A 124 -24.01 -15.99 16.61
CA SER A 124 -22.69 -16.59 16.70
C SER A 124 -22.53 -17.85 15.86
N LEU A 125 -21.41 -17.92 15.14
CA LEU A 125 -20.83 -19.11 14.49
C LEU A 125 -19.41 -19.36 15.01
N ARG A 126 -19.09 -18.92 16.23
CA ARG A 126 -17.74 -19.02 16.75
C ARG A 126 -17.25 -20.47 16.76
N ALA A 127 -16.01 -20.65 16.28
CA ALA A 127 -15.33 -21.93 16.11
C ALA A 127 -16.11 -22.99 15.30
N SER A 128 -17.05 -22.57 14.45
CA SER A 128 -17.88 -23.48 13.65
C SER A 128 -17.25 -23.80 12.30
N TYR A 129 -17.56 -24.99 11.77
CA TYR A 129 -17.08 -25.49 10.49
C TYR A 129 -18.21 -25.56 9.46
N LEU A 130 -18.00 -24.95 8.29
CA LEU A 130 -18.95 -24.89 7.20
C LEU A 130 -18.33 -25.55 5.96
N ALA A 131 -18.72 -26.79 5.71
CA ALA A 131 -18.08 -27.68 4.73
C ALA A 131 -18.35 -27.29 3.27
N LYS A 132 -19.50 -26.66 3.02
CA LYS A 132 -20.00 -26.29 1.68
C LYS A 132 -20.30 -24.79 1.62
N HIS A 133 -21.13 -24.39 0.67
CA HIS A 133 -21.49 -22.98 0.49
C HIS A 133 -22.18 -22.44 1.75
N ALA A 134 -21.81 -21.22 2.16
CA ALA A 134 -22.40 -20.50 3.27
C ALA A 134 -22.79 -19.09 2.79
N THR A 135 -24.06 -18.74 2.89
CA THR A 135 -24.55 -17.43 2.43
C THR A 135 -25.26 -16.64 3.51
N PHE A 136 -24.90 -15.36 3.60
CA PHE A 136 -25.43 -14.29 4.44
C PHE A 136 -25.75 -13.08 3.56
N GLN A 137 -26.11 -13.32 2.30
CA GLN A 137 -26.42 -12.26 1.36
C GLN A 137 -27.59 -11.43 1.89
N LYS A 138 -27.41 -10.10 1.94
CA LYS A 138 -28.42 -9.16 2.44
C LYS A 138 -28.93 -9.51 3.85
N THR A 139 -28.15 -10.22 4.65
CA THR A 139 -28.49 -10.50 6.05
C THR A 139 -28.30 -9.24 6.89
N HIS A 140 -29.21 -8.98 7.82
CA HIS A 140 -29.16 -7.86 8.74
C HIS A 140 -28.78 -8.35 10.15
N PHE A 141 -27.59 -8.03 10.62
CA PHE A 141 -27.16 -8.28 11.99
C PHE A 141 -27.35 -6.99 12.80
N LEU A 142 -28.49 -6.85 13.49
CA LEU A 142 -28.76 -5.70 14.37
C LEU A 142 -28.20 -5.92 15.78
N GLY A 143 -28.08 -7.18 16.21
CA GLY A 143 -27.24 -7.59 17.35
C GLY A 143 -25.80 -7.90 16.93
N ASP A 144 -24.95 -8.28 17.89
CA ASP A 144 -23.55 -8.60 17.62
C ASP A 144 -23.42 -9.84 16.74
N ALA A 145 -22.43 -9.85 15.86
CA ALA A 145 -22.13 -10.99 14.99
C ALA A 145 -20.73 -11.54 15.29
N ASP A 146 -20.66 -12.73 15.89
CA ASP A 146 -19.40 -13.39 16.22
C ASP A 146 -19.15 -14.61 15.32
N LEU A 147 -18.13 -14.51 14.46
CA LEU A 147 -17.66 -15.57 13.58
C LEU A 147 -16.20 -15.94 13.92
N THR A 148 -15.72 -15.59 15.11
CA THR A 148 -14.35 -15.81 15.55
C THR A 148 -13.95 -17.27 15.42
N ALA A 149 -12.77 -17.54 14.86
CA ALA A 149 -12.20 -18.87 14.66
C ALA A 149 -13.09 -19.85 13.86
N SER A 150 -14.11 -19.36 13.15
CA SER A 150 -14.91 -20.19 12.24
C SER A 150 -14.12 -20.55 10.98
N HIS A 151 -14.52 -21.63 10.32
CA HIS A 151 -13.86 -22.17 9.13
C HIS A 151 -14.88 -22.43 8.02
N PHE A 152 -14.76 -21.65 6.95
CA PHE A 152 -15.52 -21.77 5.72
C PHE A 152 -14.70 -22.56 4.68
N ALA A 153 -14.94 -23.86 4.57
CA ALA A 153 -14.29 -24.69 3.56
C ALA A 153 -14.86 -24.48 2.15
N GLY A 154 -16.14 -24.10 2.05
CA GLY A 154 -16.79 -23.69 0.81
C GLY A 154 -16.77 -22.19 0.56
N VAL A 155 -17.49 -21.76 -0.49
CA VAL A 155 -17.65 -20.32 -0.80
C VAL A 155 -18.49 -19.65 0.28
N ALA A 156 -18.01 -18.52 0.80
CA ALA A 156 -18.71 -17.69 1.77
C ALA A 156 -19.19 -16.39 1.11
N SER A 157 -20.47 -16.05 1.26
CA SER A 157 -21.04 -14.84 0.65
C SER A 157 -21.75 -13.99 1.70
N PHE A 158 -21.25 -12.79 1.92
CA PHE A 158 -21.80 -11.71 2.76
C PHE A 158 -22.22 -10.51 1.89
N VAL A 159 -22.52 -10.74 0.61
CA VAL A 159 -22.81 -9.65 -0.35
C VAL A 159 -24.04 -8.88 0.11
N GLY A 160 -23.88 -7.57 0.28
CA GLY A 160 -24.93 -6.68 0.80
C GLY A 160 -25.33 -6.92 2.26
N ALA A 161 -24.58 -7.70 3.04
CA ALA A 161 -24.85 -7.90 4.46
C ALA A 161 -24.66 -6.61 5.25
N HIS A 162 -25.48 -6.39 6.27
CA HIS A 162 -25.47 -5.19 7.09
C HIS A 162 -25.22 -5.53 8.57
N PHE A 163 -24.07 -5.12 9.09
CA PHE A 163 -23.64 -5.31 10.47
C PHE A 163 -23.86 -4.02 11.27
N ALA A 164 -24.96 -3.97 12.02
CA ALA A 164 -25.40 -2.84 12.84
C ALA A 164 -25.29 -3.06 14.35
N GLY A 165 -25.00 -4.29 14.79
CA GLY A 165 -24.69 -4.61 16.20
C GLY A 165 -23.50 -3.82 16.72
N GLN A 166 -23.19 -3.92 18.01
CA GLN A 166 -22.07 -3.18 18.61
C GLN A 166 -20.71 -3.65 18.08
N LEU A 167 -20.59 -4.92 17.69
CA LEU A 167 -19.35 -5.51 17.18
C LEU A 167 -19.60 -6.56 16.09
N ALA A 168 -18.70 -6.62 15.10
CA ALA A 168 -18.64 -7.68 14.09
C ALA A 168 -17.27 -8.37 14.10
N HIS A 169 -17.21 -9.62 14.58
CA HIS A 169 -15.97 -10.35 14.81
C HIS A 169 -15.74 -11.45 13.78
N PHE A 170 -14.63 -11.35 13.06
CA PHE A 170 -14.09 -12.34 12.12
C PHE A 170 -12.64 -12.68 12.45
N ALA A 171 -12.24 -12.51 13.72
CA ALA A 171 -10.88 -12.77 14.16
C ALA A 171 -10.57 -14.26 13.99
N GLN A 172 -9.40 -14.59 13.44
CA GLN A 172 -8.95 -15.97 13.21
C GLN A 172 -9.88 -16.80 12.30
N THR A 173 -10.82 -16.18 11.59
CA THR A 173 -11.69 -16.87 10.64
C THR A 173 -10.90 -17.36 9.43
N GLN A 174 -11.18 -18.58 8.97
CA GLN A 174 -10.53 -19.20 7.82
C GLN A 174 -11.52 -19.34 6.67
N PHE A 175 -11.14 -18.85 5.49
CA PHE A 175 -11.87 -19.00 4.24
C PHE A 175 -11.01 -19.75 3.23
N ASP A 176 -11.30 -21.04 3.01
CA ASP A 176 -10.51 -21.87 2.09
C ASP A 176 -10.81 -21.56 0.62
N ASN A 177 -12.00 -21.03 0.35
CA ASN A 177 -12.47 -20.66 -0.97
C ASN A 177 -12.80 -19.17 -1.04
N ALA A 178 -13.43 -18.72 -2.13
CA ALA A 178 -13.79 -17.32 -2.30
C ALA A 178 -14.71 -16.82 -1.18
N ALA A 179 -14.41 -15.63 -0.66
CA ALA A 179 -15.18 -14.92 0.33
C ALA A 179 -15.59 -13.54 -0.22
N TYR A 180 -16.91 -13.31 -0.34
CA TYR A 180 -17.46 -12.10 -0.95
C TYR A 180 -18.16 -11.23 0.10
N PHE A 181 -17.63 -10.05 0.38
CA PHE A 181 -18.20 -9.00 1.22
C PHE A 181 -18.65 -7.79 0.40
N GLU A 182 -18.85 -7.98 -0.91
CA GLU A 182 -19.18 -6.89 -1.83
C GLU A 182 -20.45 -6.15 -1.38
N GLN A 183 -20.41 -4.83 -1.35
CA GLN A 183 -21.51 -3.97 -0.88
C GLN A 183 -21.97 -4.22 0.57
N ALA A 184 -21.20 -4.96 1.38
CA ALA A 184 -21.48 -5.09 2.80
C ALA A 184 -21.26 -3.75 3.52
N ALA A 185 -22.00 -3.55 4.61
CA ALA A 185 -21.92 -2.34 5.42
C ALA A 185 -21.73 -2.70 6.89
N PHE A 186 -20.68 -2.15 7.49
CA PHE A 186 -20.34 -2.30 8.90
C PHE A 186 -20.54 -0.94 9.58
N ALA A 187 -21.66 -0.80 10.30
CA ALA A 187 -21.99 0.43 11.02
C ALA A 187 -21.26 0.53 12.37
N ALA A 188 -20.67 -0.57 12.84
CA ALA A 188 -19.95 -0.67 14.10
C ALA A 188 -18.53 -1.22 13.91
N PRO A 189 -17.65 -1.16 14.93
CA PRO A 189 -16.30 -1.66 14.82
C PRO A 189 -16.26 -3.14 14.39
N ALA A 190 -15.33 -3.45 13.50
CA ALA A 190 -15.17 -4.78 12.96
C ALA A 190 -13.71 -5.25 13.07
N THR A 191 -13.50 -6.56 13.20
CA THR A 191 -12.17 -7.15 13.25
C THR A 191 -12.06 -8.40 12.39
N PHE A 192 -11.01 -8.46 11.60
CA PHE A 192 -10.52 -9.59 10.82
C PHE A 192 -9.08 -9.93 11.24
N THR A 193 -8.73 -9.62 12.49
CA THR A 193 -7.38 -9.89 13.02
C THR A 193 -7.04 -11.36 12.87
N ASP A 194 -5.87 -11.66 12.30
CA ASP A 194 -5.39 -13.02 12.01
C ASP A 194 -6.34 -13.88 11.14
N ALA A 195 -7.29 -13.26 10.42
CA ALA A 195 -8.12 -13.97 9.46
C ALA A 195 -7.28 -14.45 8.26
N ALA A 196 -7.66 -15.58 7.68
CA ALA A 196 -6.97 -16.18 6.55
C ALA A 196 -7.93 -16.42 5.38
N PHE A 197 -7.57 -15.89 4.22
CA PHE A 197 -8.28 -16.05 2.95
C PHE A 197 -7.39 -16.83 1.99
N ALA A 198 -7.67 -18.12 1.80
CA ALA A 198 -6.93 -18.95 0.86
C ALA A 198 -7.41 -18.72 -0.59
N GLY A 199 -8.69 -18.43 -0.78
CA GLY A 199 -9.27 -18.01 -2.06
C GLY A 199 -9.38 -16.49 -2.22
N ILE A 200 -10.08 -16.06 -3.27
CA ILE A 200 -10.32 -14.63 -3.55
C ILE A 200 -11.11 -13.99 -2.40
N ALA A 201 -10.59 -12.89 -1.84
CA ALA A 201 -11.29 -12.06 -0.89
C ALA A 201 -11.78 -10.78 -1.58
N SER A 202 -13.11 -10.59 -1.70
CA SER A 202 -13.68 -9.42 -2.38
C SER A 202 -14.44 -8.53 -1.41
N PHE A 203 -13.96 -7.32 -1.21
CA PHE A 203 -14.53 -6.25 -0.38
C PHE A 203 -14.88 -5.01 -1.24
N LYS A 204 -15.32 -5.26 -2.48
CA LYS A 204 -15.66 -4.16 -3.40
C LYS A 204 -16.88 -3.41 -2.88
N GLU A 205 -16.81 -2.08 -2.93
CA GLU A 205 -17.89 -1.20 -2.48
C GLU A 205 -18.31 -1.43 -1.01
N THR A 206 -17.50 -2.13 -0.22
CA THR A 206 -17.75 -2.36 1.22
C THR A 206 -17.52 -1.06 1.98
N THR A 207 -18.39 -0.78 2.95
CA THR A 207 -18.29 0.42 3.79
C THR A 207 -18.11 0.05 5.26
N TRP A 208 -17.09 0.63 5.90
CA TRP A 208 -16.90 0.58 7.35
C TRP A 208 -17.04 1.99 7.91
N ALA A 209 -18.05 2.18 8.76
CA ALA A 209 -18.36 3.46 9.39
C ALA A 209 -17.57 3.71 10.67
N GLN A 210 -16.90 2.68 11.20
CA GLN A 210 -16.18 2.67 12.47
C GLN A 210 -14.81 1.99 12.29
N PRO A 211 -13.92 2.04 13.30
CA PRO A 211 -12.59 1.47 13.18
C PRO A 211 -12.57 -0.01 12.79
N LEU A 212 -11.55 -0.39 12.01
CA LEU A 212 -11.41 -1.73 11.44
C LEU A 212 -9.99 -2.27 11.62
N SER A 213 -9.88 -3.51 12.08
CA SER A 213 -8.60 -4.22 12.14
C SER A 213 -8.55 -5.38 11.16
N PHE A 214 -7.55 -5.36 10.28
CA PHE A 214 -7.02 -6.47 9.48
C PHE A 214 -5.61 -6.86 9.95
N ALA A 215 -5.23 -6.56 11.20
CA ALA A 215 -3.91 -6.87 11.71
C ALA A 215 -3.59 -8.38 11.59
N GLY A 216 -2.42 -8.73 11.07
CA GLY A 216 -2.02 -10.13 10.88
C GLY A 216 -2.78 -10.91 9.79
N VAL A 217 -3.67 -10.24 9.03
CA VAL A 217 -4.47 -10.90 7.97
C VAL A 217 -3.57 -11.56 6.92
N ARG A 218 -4.04 -12.70 6.38
CA ARG A 218 -3.38 -13.41 5.28
C ARG A 218 -4.29 -13.53 4.07
N PHE A 219 -3.85 -12.99 2.93
CA PHE A 219 -4.49 -13.18 1.63
C PHE A 219 -3.59 -14.06 0.75
N ALA A 220 -3.95 -15.33 0.55
CA ALA A 220 -3.14 -16.23 -0.26
C ALA A 220 -3.35 -16.01 -1.77
N ASP A 221 -4.57 -15.64 -2.16
CA ASP A 221 -4.96 -15.22 -3.52
C ASP A 221 -5.28 -13.71 -3.52
N ARG A 222 -5.98 -13.23 -4.54
CA ARG A 222 -6.31 -11.82 -4.74
C ARG A 222 -7.21 -11.26 -3.64
N ALA A 223 -6.89 -10.05 -3.19
CA ALA A 223 -7.70 -9.26 -2.27
C ALA A 223 -8.16 -7.96 -2.95
N LEU A 224 -9.47 -7.80 -3.13
CA LEU A 224 -10.05 -6.72 -3.93
C LEU A 224 -10.84 -5.76 -3.03
N PHE A 225 -10.42 -4.51 -2.94
CA PHE A 225 -11.02 -3.43 -2.15
C PHE A 225 -11.43 -2.25 -3.05
N TRP A 226 -11.84 -2.52 -4.29
CA TRP A 226 -12.23 -1.46 -5.22
C TRP A 226 -13.41 -0.67 -4.68
N ASP A 227 -13.29 0.66 -4.71
CA ASP A 227 -14.32 1.59 -4.23
C ASP A 227 -14.72 1.36 -2.75
N ALA A 228 -13.90 0.64 -1.98
CA ALA A 228 -14.11 0.41 -0.55
C ALA A 228 -13.98 1.72 0.25
N ARG A 229 -14.76 1.85 1.33
CA ARG A 229 -14.84 3.08 2.12
C ARG A 229 -14.55 2.80 3.58
N PHE A 230 -13.47 3.39 4.09
CA PHE A 230 -13.08 3.37 5.50
C PHE A 230 -13.31 4.77 6.06
N ALA A 231 -14.36 4.93 6.87
CA ALA A 231 -14.72 6.24 7.44
C ALA A 231 -13.76 6.66 8.56
N GLU A 232 -13.29 5.70 9.34
CA GLU A 232 -12.39 5.88 10.49
C GLU A 232 -11.05 5.14 10.26
N GLU A 233 -10.28 4.95 11.33
CA GLU A 233 -9.00 4.24 11.31
C GLU A 233 -9.13 2.79 10.80
N VAL A 234 -8.18 2.38 9.95
CA VAL A 234 -8.01 1.00 9.53
C VAL A 234 -6.55 0.56 9.68
N SER A 235 -6.33 -0.60 10.28
CA SER A 235 -5.01 -1.21 10.40
C SER A 235 -4.93 -2.51 9.62
N PHE A 236 -3.95 -2.63 8.74
CA PHE A 236 -3.54 -3.87 8.08
C PHE A 236 -2.25 -4.41 8.69
N ASP A 237 -1.80 -3.90 9.84
CA ASP A 237 -0.43 -4.09 10.31
C ASP A 237 -0.01 -5.56 10.44
N SER A 238 1.26 -5.85 10.14
CA SER A 238 1.84 -7.21 10.19
C SER A 238 1.13 -8.27 9.34
N GLY A 239 0.28 -7.85 8.40
CA GLY A 239 -0.39 -8.74 7.46
C GLY A 239 0.49 -9.16 6.27
N ARG A 240 -0.02 -10.10 5.47
CA ARG A 240 0.65 -10.60 4.27
C ARG A 240 -0.35 -10.87 3.16
N ALA A 241 -0.02 -10.43 1.95
CA ALA A 241 -0.69 -10.86 0.73
C ALA A 241 0.29 -11.58 -0.20
N ASP A 242 -0.01 -12.85 -0.50
CA ASP A 242 0.70 -13.65 -1.49
C ASP A 242 0.15 -13.47 -2.91
N GLY A 243 -1.12 -13.05 -3.03
CA GLY A 243 -1.75 -12.61 -4.28
C GLY A 243 -1.69 -11.08 -4.48
N GLU A 244 -2.30 -10.61 -5.58
CA GLU A 244 -2.44 -9.18 -5.86
C GLU A 244 -3.43 -8.52 -4.89
N VAL A 245 -3.13 -7.29 -4.47
CA VAL A 245 -4.01 -6.49 -3.61
C VAL A 245 -4.39 -5.21 -4.34
N ALA A 246 -5.68 -4.92 -4.38
CA ALA A 246 -6.21 -3.85 -5.21
C ALA A 246 -7.16 -2.93 -4.42
N PHE A 247 -6.67 -1.76 -4.05
CA PHE A 247 -7.38 -0.66 -3.38
C PHE A 247 -7.74 0.48 -4.34
N ASP A 248 -7.89 0.17 -5.64
CA ASP A 248 -8.25 1.18 -6.64
C ASP A 248 -9.52 1.94 -6.26
N ARG A 249 -9.45 3.27 -6.28
CA ARG A 249 -10.55 4.17 -5.86
C ARG A 249 -11.05 3.95 -4.42
N ALA A 250 -10.32 3.21 -3.59
CA ALA A 250 -10.64 3.09 -2.18
C ALA A 250 -10.48 4.44 -1.47
N ARG A 251 -11.34 4.72 -0.50
CA ARG A 251 -11.35 5.96 0.28
C ARG A 251 -11.07 5.65 1.74
N PHE A 252 -9.93 6.12 2.22
CA PHE A 252 -9.50 6.08 3.60
C PHE A 252 -9.67 7.48 4.20
N SER A 253 -10.76 7.72 4.93
CA SER A 253 -11.02 9.04 5.52
C SER A 253 -10.27 9.25 6.83
N GLY A 254 -10.07 8.18 7.61
CA GLY A 254 -9.20 8.15 8.79
C GLY A 254 -7.74 7.80 8.47
N GLU A 255 -7.00 7.35 9.48
CA GLU A 255 -5.64 6.81 9.32
C GLU A 255 -5.68 5.40 8.75
N ALA A 256 -4.91 5.15 7.69
CA ALA A 256 -4.70 3.83 7.11
C ALA A 256 -3.28 3.34 7.39
N SER A 257 -3.16 2.29 8.20
CA SER A 257 -1.87 1.70 8.56
C SER A 257 -1.63 0.40 7.82
N PHE A 258 -0.45 0.27 7.22
CA PHE A 258 0.08 -0.93 6.56
C PHE A 258 1.46 -1.27 7.11
N ALA A 259 1.70 -0.99 8.40
CA ALA A 259 3.02 -1.16 8.99
C ALA A 259 3.42 -2.64 8.98
N ASP A 260 4.66 -2.92 8.59
CA ASP A 260 5.20 -4.28 8.43
C ASP A 260 4.38 -5.20 7.50
N PHE A 261 3.49 -4.66 6.66
CA PHE A 261 2.71 -5.45 5.72
C PHE A 261 3.58 -5.92 4.55
N THR A 262 3.45 -7.19 4.17
CA THR A 262 4.16 -7.72 2.99
C THR A 262 3.22 -7.89 1.79
N PHE A 263 3.48 -7.14 0.73
CA PHE A 263 2.87 -7.32 -0.60
C PHE A 263 3.79 -8.18 -1.48
N ALA A 264 3.45 -9.45 -1.68
CA ALA A 264 4.29 -10.38 -2.44
C ALA A 264 4.10 -10.29 -3.97
N ARG A 265 2.98 -9.72 -4.41
CA ARG A 265 2.62 -9.41 -5.81
C ARG A 265 2.32 -7.91 -5.94
N ALA A 266 1.77 -7.51 -7.08
CA ALA A 266 1.41 -6.11 -7.34
C ALA A 266 0.40 -5.60 -6.31
N ALA A 267 0.60 -4.36 -5.87
CA ALA A 267 -0.28 -3.63 -4.97
C ALA A 267 -0.76 -2.36 -5.68
N HIS A 268 -2.06 -2.26 -5.90
CA HIS A 268 -2.70 -1.16 -6.62
C HIS A 268 -3.45 -0.25 -5.65
N PHE A 269 -3.14 1.04 -5.69
CA PHE A 269 -3.78 2.14 -4.96
C PHE A 269 -4.18 3.27 -5.92
N ARG A 270 -4.45 2.93 -7.19
CA ARG A 270 -4.75 3.91 -8.23
C ARG A 270 -5.99 4.72 -7.87
N SER A 271 -5.88 6.05 -7.95
CA SER A 271 -6.96 6.96 -7.59
C SER A 271 -7.53 6.76 -6.17
N ALA A 272 -6.76 6.17 -5.25
CA ALA A 272 -7.17 6.04 -3.86
C ALA A 272 -7.01 7.38 -3.12
N THR A 273 -7.92 7.68 -2.20
CA THR A 273 -7.87 8.88 -1.36
C THR A 273 -7.49 8.51 0.07
N PHE A 274 -6.51 9.21 0.64
CA PHE A 274 -6.04 8.99 2.01
C PHE A 274 -6.12 10.26 2.87
N GLY A 275 -6.81 10.19 4.00
CA GLY A 275 -6.67 11.16 5.08
C GLY A 275 -5.22 11.18 5.55
N GLN A 276 -4.77 10.05 6.10
CA GLN A 276 -3.36 9.77 6.36
C GLN A 276 -3.07 8.30 6.06
N ALA A 277 -1.87 8.00 5.55
CA ALA A 277 -1.44 6.63 5.33
C ALA A 277 0.00 6.41 5.78
N ARG A 278 0.25 5.28 6.43
CA ARG A 278 1.60 4.86 6.85
C ARG A 278 1.91 3.44 6.36
N PHE A 279 3.11 3.29 5.81
CA PHE A 279 3.67 2.04 5.30
C PHE A 279 5.01 1.74 5.98
N ASP A 280 5.14 2.13 7.25
CA ASP A 280 6.39 1.98 8.01
C ASP A 280 6.79 0.49 8.09
N GLY A 281 7.94 0.12 7.54
CA GLY A 281 8.41 -1.27 7.49
C GLY A 281 7.71 -2.17 6.46
N ALA A 282 6.75 -1.65 5.68
CA ALA A 282 6.08 -2.43 4.65
C ALA A 282 7.05 -2.90 3.55
N TYR A 283 6.77 -4.05 2.93
CA TYR A 283 7.61 -4.66 1.91
C TYR A 283 6.84 -4.90 0.62
N PHE A 284 7.17 -4.14 -0.44
CA PHE A 284 6.61 -4.29 -1.78
C PHE A 284 7.56 -5.10 -2.66
N ARG A 285 7.26 -6.39 -2.88
CA ARG A 285 8.11 -7.28 -3.70
C ARG A 285 8.04 -6.99 -5.18
N GLN A 286 6.89 -6.53 -5.66
CA GLN A 286 6.60 -6.24 -7.06
C GLN A 286 6.17 -4.77 -7.21
N GLU A 287 5.33 -4.46 -8.19
CA GLU A 287 4.86 -3.11 -8.47
C GLU A 287 4.01 -2.56 -7.32
N ALA A 288 4.35 -1.35 -6.86
CA ALA A 288 3.51 -0.53 -5.99
C ALA A 288 2.99 0.67 -6.77
N ASP A 289 1.68 0.69 -7.05
CA ASP A 289 1.06 1.69 -7.92
C ASP A 289 0.16 2.63 -7.12
N PHE A 290 0.65 3.84 -6.85
CA PHE A 290 -0.07 4.95 -6.22
C PHE A 290 -0.36 6.05 -7.26
N SER A 291 -0.50 5.70 -8.54
CA SER A 291 -0.80 6.71 -9.55
C SER A 291 -2.18 7.33 -9.31
N GLU A 292 -2.27 8.65 -9.50
CA GLU A 292 -3.49 9.45 -9.28
C GLU A 292 -4.06 9.39 -7.85
N SER A 293 -3.33 8.82 -6.89
CA SER A 293 -3.77 8.80 -5.50
C SER A 293 -3.58 10.17 -4.85
N GLU A 294 -4.45 10.51 -3.89
CA GLU A 294 -4.44 11.82 -3.25
C GLU A 294 -4.56 11.73 -1.73
N GLY A 295 -4.15 12.76 -1.01
CA GLY A 295 -4.30 12.80 0.44
C GLY A 295 -3.56 13.91 1.19
N ARG A 296 -3.66 13.89 2.53
CA ARG A 296 -2.91 14.85 3.36
C ARG A 296 -1.48 14.39 3.57
N VAL A 297 -1.29 13.17 4.06
CA VAL A 297 0.03 12.62 4.39
C VAL A 297 0.12 11.19 3.93
N ILE A 298 1.18 10.87 3.17
CA ILE A 298 1.57 9.49 2.89
C ILE A 298 3.01 9.28 3.36
N ARG A 299 3.18 8.34 4.30
CA ARG A 299 4.48 7.93 4.80
C ARG A 299 4.83 6.58 4.20
N LEU A 300 5.74 6.61 3.24
CA LEU A 300 6.28 5.49 2.48
C LEU A 300 7.67 5.10 3.02
N SER A 301 7.80 4.97 4.34
CA SER A 301 8.99 4.38 5.00
C SER A 301 9.02 2.86 4.81
N ALA A 302 8.81 2.43 3.58
CA ALA A 302 8.68 1.05 3.14
C ALA A 302 9.90 0.66 2.30
N PHE A 303 10.02 -0.62 1.98
CA PHE A 303 10.99 -1.10 1.02
C PHE A 303 10.30 -1.49 -0.30
N PHE A 304 10.76 -0.88 -1.39
CA PHE A 304 10.27 -1.14 -2.75
C PHE A 304 11.32 -1.89 -3.57
N ASN A 305 10.96 -3.09 -4.02
CA ASN A 305 11.88 -3.97 -4.75
C ASN A 305 11.84 -3.81 -6.28
N ARG A 306 10.67 -3.48 -6.85
CA ARG A 306 10.48 -3.41 -8.31
C ARG A 306 10.15 -2.02 -8.81
N SER A 307 9.04 -1.44 -8.35
CA SER A 307 8.69 -0.07 -8.69
C SER A 307 7.81 0.60 -7.65
N LEU A 308 7.89 1.92 -7.62
CA LEU A 308 6.95 2.81 -6.94
C LEU A 308 6.44 3.81 -7.99
N ASP A 309 5.14 3.81 -8.26
CA ASP A 309 4.51 4.79 -9.13
C ASP A 309 3.73 5.80 -8.30
N LEU A 310 4.11 7.08 -8.39
CA LEU A 310 3.46 8.23 -7.77
C LEU A 310 3.06 9.26 -8.86
N SER A 311 2.86 8.80 -10.09
CA SER A 311 2.48 9.63 -11.22
C SER A 311 1.11 10.26 -10.98
N ARG A 312 1.02 11.58 -11.15
CA ARG A 312 -0.19 12.37 -10.88
C ARG A 312 -0.72 12.26 -9.45
N ALA A 313 0.09 11.78 -8.51
CA ALA A 313 -0.28 11.76 -7.11
C ALA A 313 -0.38 13.19 -6.54
N ASP A 314 -1.32 13.43 -5.62
CA ASP A 314 -1.56 14.75 -4.99
C ASP A 314 -1.54 14.66 -3.45
N TYR A 315 -0.43 15.05 -2.81
CA TYR A 315 -0.26 14.94 -1.37
C TYR A 315 0.30 16.19 -0.71
N ALA A 316 -0.26 16.63 0.43
CA ALA A 316 0.37 17.73 1.17
C ALA A 316 1.78 17.36 1.69
N LEU A 317 1.99 16.10 2.12
CA LEU A 317 3.28 15.55 2.52
C LEU A 317 3.49 14.12 1.97
N ILE A 318 4.61 13.92 1.28
CA ILE A 318 5.15 12.60 0.94
C ILE A 318 6.43 12.37 1.76
N ASP A 319 6.46 11.34 2.60
CA ASP A 319 7.66 10.96 3.37
C ASP A 319 8.23 9.65 2.82
N LEU A 320 9.44 9.69 2.25
CA LEU A 320 10.16 8.54 1.68
C LEU A 320 11.42 8.21 2.49
N ARG A 321 11.55 8.76 3.71
CA ARG A 321 12.66 8.43 4.59
C ARG A 321 12.58 6.94 4.94
N PRO A 322 13.72 6.24 5.01
CA PRO A 322 13.72 4.85 5.41
C PRO A 322 13.29 4.71 6.88
N ALA A 323 12.57 3.64 7.21
CA ALA A 323 12.20 3.33 8.60
C ALA A 323 13.40 2.91 9.45
N GLY A 324 14.54 2.54 8.84
CA GLY A 324 15.75 2.06 9.52
C GLY A 324 17.04 2.35 8.74
N ALA A 325 18.06 1.50 8.91
CA ALA A 325 19.35 1.64 8.21
C ALA A 325 19.31 1.21 6.73
N ASP A 326 18.23 0.53 6.33
CA ASP A 326 18.05 0.02 4.98
C ASP A 326 17.52 1.09 4.02
N SER A 327 17.92 1.00 2.74
CA SER A 327 17.41 1.88 1.69
C SER A 327 15.92 1.63 1.43
N THR A 328 15.15 2.70 1.23
CA THR A 328 13.75 2.65 0.77
C THR A 328 13.60 1.91 -0.57
N PHE A 329 14.65 1.92 -1.39
CA PHE A 329 14.64 1.34 -2.74
C PHE A 329 15.75 0.29 -2.91
N ALA A 330 15.41 -0.85 -3.52
CA ALA A 330 16.38 -1.80 -4.04
C ALA A 330 17.15 -1.20 -5.25
N ALA A 331 18.34 -1.71 -5.55
CA ALA A 331 19.26 -1.12 -6.53
C ALA A 331 18.67 -0.88 -7.95
N ASN A 332 17.69 -1.68 -8.38
CA ASN A 332 17.06 -1.58 -9.71
C ASN A 332 15.59 -1.13 -9.65
N THR A 333 15.15 -0.58 -8.53
CA THR A 333 13.78 -0.10 -8.38
C THR A 333 13.54 1.10 -9.27
N ARG A 334 12.39 1.13 -9.95
CA ARG A 334 11.95 2.24 -10.78
C ARG A 334 10.96 3.12 -10.02
N LEU A 335 11.26 4.40 -9.92
CA LEU A 335 10.40 5.40 -9.30
C LEU A 335 9.79 6.29 -10.39
N TYR A 336 8.47 6.23 -10.54
CA TYR A 336 7.74 7.08 -11.47
C TYR A 336 7.18 8.28 -10.69
N LEU A 337 7.65 9.47 -11.04
CA LEU A 337 7.19 10.75 -10.48
C LEU A 337 6.78 11.66 -11.63
N HIS A 338 5.77 11.27 -12.40
CA HIS A 338 5.26 12.07 -13.51
C HIS A 338 4.19 13.04 -13.05
N GLN A 339 4.49 14.34 -13.11
CA GLN A 339 3.58 15.42 -12.67
C GLN A 339 3.03 15.24 -11.24
N PRO A 340 3.84 14.85 -10.25
CA PRO A 340 3.36 14.75 -8.88
C PRO A 340 3.05 16.16 -8.35
N ARG A 341 1.96 16.27 -7.60
CA ARG A 341 1.63 17.46 -6.84
C ARG A 341 1.93 17.15 -5.38
N PHE A 342 2.87 17.88 -4.80
CA PHE A 342 3.11 17.78 -3.37
C PHE A 342 3.45 19.11 -2.73
N GLY A 343 2.97 19.32 -1.50
CA GLY A 343 3.35 20.47 -0.69
C GLY A 343 4.77 20.33 -0.12
N ARG A 344 5.12 19.11 0.31
CA ARG A 344 6.45 18.76 0.82
C ARG A 344 6.79 17.30 0.49
N ILE A 345 8.02 17.06 0.04
CA ILE A 345 8.59 15.70 -0.01
C ILE A 345 9.80 15.60 0.93
N GLN A 346 9.81 14.59 1.80
CA GLN A 346 10.90 14.29 2.73
C GLN A 346 11.71 13.10 2.23
N VAL A 347 12.88 13.38 1.67
CA VAL A 347 13.80 12.39 1.10
C VAL A 347 15.17 13.04 0.90
N ARG A 348 16.24 12.25 0.77
CA ARG A 348 17.57 12.74 0.38
C ARG A 348 17.83 12.46 -1.09
N TRP A 349 18.54 13.35 -1.79
CA TRP A 349 18.84 13.14 -3.22
C TRP A 349 19.54 11.80 -3.51
N PRO A 350 20.55 11.36 -2.73
CA PRO A 350 21.20 10.07 -2.97
C PRO A 350 20.27 8.84 -2.89
N GLN A 351 19.09 8.97 -2.27
CA GLN A 351 18.09 7.91 -2.22
C GLN A 351 17.20 7.87 -3.47
N LEU A 352 17.05 9.00 -4.16
CA LEU A 352 16.27 9.08 -5.40
C LEU A 352 17.13 8.89 -6.65
N ALA A 353 18.39 9.31 -6.59
CA ALA A 353 19.32 9.31 -7.72
C ALA A 353 19.42 7.92 -8.35
N GLY A 354 19.27 7.84 -9.67
CA GLY A 354 19.31 6.58 -10.41
C GLY A 354 18.03 5.74 -10.37
N HIS A 355 17.03 6.09 -9.56
CA HIS A 355 15.74 5.39 -9.52
C HIS A 355 14.66 6.05 -10.39
N LEU A 356 14.77 7.35 -10.68
CA LEU A 356 13.77 8.08 -11.47
C LEU A 356 13.61 7.48 -12.87
N ALA A 357 12.42 7.00 -13.17
CA ALA A 357 12.08 6.37 -14.44
C ALA A 357 11.15 7.26 -15.28
N THR A 358 11.25 7.13 -16.61
CA THR A 358 10.32 7.72 -17.57
C THR A 358 9.23 6.71 -17.93
N ALA A 359 7.96 7.15 -18.00
CA ALA A 359 6.84 6.34 -18.48
C ALA A 359 7.10 5.76 -19.89
N ASP A 360 7.76 6.53 -20.76
CA ASP A 360 8.23 6.11 -22.07
C ASP A 360 9.71 6.47 -22.28
N SER A 361 10.49 5.50 -22.74
CA SER A 361 11.94 5.61 -23.02
C SER A 361 12.32 6.65 -24.08
N THR A 362 11.34 7.30 -24.73
CA THR A 362 11.53 8.21 -25.86
C THR A 362 11.57 9.70 -25.48
N HIS A 363 11.21 10.08 -24.26
CA HIS A 363 11.12 11.49 -23.87
C HIS A 363 11.83 11.80 -22.55
N ALA A 364 13.16 11.97 -22.59
CA ALA A 364 13.94 12.51 -21.48
C ALA A 364 13.42 13.88 -20.98
N ALA A 365 12.73 14.64 -21.84
CA ALA A 365 12.07 15.89 -21.49
C ALA A 365 10.90 15.74 -20.50
N ALA A 366 10.34 14.53 -20.33
CA ALA A 366 9.19 14.29 -19.46
C ALA A 366 9.52 14.43 -17.95
N LEU A 367 10.80 14.32 -17.57
CA LEU A 367 11.23 14.43 -16.17
C LEU A 367 11.64 15.85 -15.76
N ASP A 368 11.81 16.78 -16.70
CA ASP A 368 12.31 18.13 -16.41
C ASP A 368 11.47 18.88 -15.35
N PRO A 369 10.13 18.84 -15.38
CA PRO A 369 9.30 19.43 -14.32
C PRO A 369 9.51 18.76 -12.97
N THR A 370 9.72 17.44 -12.95
CA THR A 370 9.95 16.67 -11.72
C THR A 370 11.27 17.04 -11.07
N TYR A 371 12.36 17.09 -11.84
CA TYR A 371 13.65 17.57 -11.35
C TYR A 371 13.59 19.01 -10.85
N ALA A 372 12.85 19.89 -11.54
CA ALA A 372 12.66 21.28 -11.11
C ALA A 372 11.93 21.36 -9.76
N ALA A 373 10.83 20.61 -9.60
CA ALA A 373 10.07 20.56 -8.35
C ALA A 373 10.93 20.04 -7.18
N LEU A 374 11.67 18.94 -7.39
CA LEU A 374 12.58 18.38 -6.39
C LEU A 374 13.70 19.35 -6.01
N TYR A 375 14.31 20.02 -7.00
CA TYR A 375 15.35 21.02 -6.78
C TYR A 375 14.89 22.14 -5.83
N HIS A 376 13.76 22.77 -6.13
CA HIS A 376 13.20 23.84 -5.29
C HIS A 376 12.85 23.32 -3.89
N GLN A 377 12.39 22.08 -3.80
CA GLN A 377 12.04 21.46 -2.54
C GLN A 377 13.25 21.14 -1.65
N PHE A 378 14.40 20.78 -2.24
CA PHE A 378 15.64 20.60 -1.49
C PHE A 378 16.18 21.95 -0.98
N LEU A 379 16.14 23.00 -1.80
CA LEU A 379 16.52 24.36 -1.38
C LEU A 379 15.63 24.87 -0.24
N ALA A 380 14.30 24.71 -0.36
CA ALA A 380 13.36 25.11 0.68
C ALA A 380 13.59 24.40 2.02
N GLN A 381 14.22 23.22 2.01
CA GLN A 381 14.58 22.44 3.20
C GLN A 381 16.02 22.69 3.67
N GLY A 382 16.76 23.60 3.05
CA GLY A 382 18.17 23.88 3.37
C GLY A 382 19.15 22.78 2.94
N LEU A 383 18.71 21.83 2.11
CA LEU A 383 19.51 20.71 1.61
C LEU A 383 20.26 21.12 0.33
N ASN A 384 21.12 22.13 0.44
CA ASN A 384 21.79 22.75 -0.71
C ASN A 384 22.66 21.77 -1.52
N GLY A 385 23.32 20.82 -0.85
CA GLY A 385 24.14 19.79 -1.53
C GLY A 385 23.29 18.82 -2.36
N ASP A 386 22.15 18.40 -1.81
CA ASP A 386 21.19 17.54 -2.50
C ASP A 386 20.53 18.28 -3.68
N ALA A 387 20.18 19.57 -3.49
CA ALA A 387 19.68 20.43 -4.56
C ALA A 387 20.68 20.55 -5.71
N ALA A 388 21.95 20.83 -5.39
CA ALA A 388 23.03 20.91 -6.38
C ALA A 388 23.20 19.59 -7.16
N ALA A 389 23.20 18.45 -6.49
CA ALA A 389 23.32 17.15 -7.14
C ALA A 389 22.11 16.84 -8.04
N CYS A 390 20.89 17.12 -7.56
CA CYS A 390 19.65 17.01 -8.34
C CYS A 390 19.69 17.88 -9.61
N HIS A 391 20.16 19.12 -9.49
CA HIS A 391 20.31 20.02 -10.63
C HIS A 391 21.36 19.52 -11.62
N ALA A 392 22.50 19.02 -11.15
CA ALA A 392 23.54 18.50 -12.02
C ALA A 392 23.04 17.29 -12.83
N GLU A 393 22.32 16.36 -12.20
CA GLU A 393 21.74 15.20 -12.91
C GLU A 393 20.69 15.62 -13.93
N ARG A 394 19.83 16.59 -13.60
CA ARG A 394 18.88 17.21 -14.55
C ARG A 394 19.60 17.72 -15.80
N MET A 395 20.68 18.49 -15.61
CA MET A 395 21.46 19.06 -16.71
C MET A 395 22.19 17.98 -17.52
N ASP A 396 22.62 16.90 -16.89
CA ASP A 396 23.18 15.73 -17.56
C ASP A 396 22.14 15.02 -18.45
N HIS A 397 20.90 14.87 -17.98
CA HIS A 397 19.80 14.34 -18.80
C HIS A 397 19.53 15.23 -20.03
N GLN A 398 19.47 16.55 -19.86
CA GLN A 398 19.30 17.49 -20.97
C GLN A 398 20.46 17.44 -21.97
N ARG A 399 21.69 17.26 -21.49
CA ARG A 399 22.89 17.13 -22.32
C ARG A 399 22.88 15.84 -23.12
N LEU A 400 22.57 14.71 -22.48
CA LEU A 400 22.57 13.39 -23.10
C LEU A 400 21.41 13.20 -24.09
N ALA A 401 20.30 13.92 -23.89
CA ALA A 401 19.18 13.94 -24.83
C ALA A 401 19.53 14.62 -26.17
N ARG A 402 20.57 15.46 -26.23
CA ARG A 402 21.01 16.15 -27.45
C ARG A 402 21.93 15.28 -28.30
N ALA A 403 21.81 15.40 -29.61
CA ALA A 403 22.67 14.69 -30.55
C ALA A 403 24.13 15.19 -30.47
N HIS A 404 25.11 14.34 -30.80
CA HIS A 404 26.54 14.66 -30.71
C HIS A 404 26.98 15.81 -31.64
N ASN A 405 26.22 16.04 -32.72
CA ASN A 405 26.47 17.10 -33.70
C ASN A 405 25.90 18.46 -33.27
N GLU A 406 25.12 18.54 -32.19
CA GLU A 406 24.59 19.80 -31.70
C GLU A 406 25.66 20.60 -30.92
N PRO A 407 25.98 21.85 -31.32
CA PRO A 407 26.94 22.68 -30.60
C PRO A 407 26.57 22.91 -29.13
N ALA A 408 25.27 22.97 -28.84
CA ALA A 408 24.77 23.17 -27.49
C ALA A 408 25.12 22.03 -26.52
N ARG A 409 25.24 20.79 -27.02
CA ARG A 409 25.72 19.67 -26.20
C ARG A 409 27.14 19.89 -25.72
N TRP A 410 28.03 20.34 -26.61
CA TRP A 410 29.42 20.65 -26.26
C TRP A 410 29.54 21.84 -25.33
N GLY A 411 28.66 22.83 -25.47
CA GLY A 411 28.52 23.91 -24.48
C GLY A 411 28.18 23.37 -23.09
N LEU A 412 27.22 22.44 -22.98
CA LEU A 412 26.86 21.79 -21.73
C LEU A 412 28.00 20.91 -21.18
N GLU A 413 28.76 20.19 -22.01
CA GLU A 413 29.94 19.42 -21.56
C GLU A 413 31.02 20.33 -20.98
N LEU A 414 31.33 21.44 -21.64
CA LEU A 414 32.30 22.42 -21.15
C LEU A 414 31.86 23.01 -19.80
N TRP A 415 30.55 23.29 -19.65
CA TRP A 415 30.00 23.80 -18.41
C TRP A 415 30.01 22.76 -17.27
N ARG A 416 29.80 21.48 -17.59
CA ARG A 416 29.95 20.35 -16.64
C ARG A 416 31.38 20.26 -16.12
N LEU A 417 32.36 20.30 -17.01
CA LEU A 417 33.77 20.16 -16.67
C LEU A 417 34.30 21.35 -15.85
N SER A 418 33.93 22.56 -16.25
CA SER A 418 34.43 23.79 -15.61
C SER A 418 33.76 24.12 -14.29
N ALA A 419 32.43 23.95 -14.17
CA ALA A 419 31.66 24.45 -13.03
C ALA A 419 30.67 23.44 -12.45
N ASN A 420 30.59 22.21 -12.97
CA ASN A 420 29.53 21.24 -12.66
C ASN A 420 28.13 21.85 -12.81
N TYR A 421 27.90 22.54 -13.93
CA TYR A 421 26.66 23.29 -14.18
C TYR A 421 26.40 24.42 -13.16
N GLY A 422 27.47 25.06 -12.67
CA GLY A 422 27.39 26.16 -11.70
C GLY A 422 27.32 25.73 -10.24
N THR A 423 27.16 24.43 -9.96
CA THR A 423 27.02 23.90 -8.60
C THR A 423 28.35 23.75 -7.84
N ALA A 424 29.49 23.88 -8.53
CA ALA A 424 30.82 23.74 -7.95
C ALA A 424 31.75 24.87 -8.43
N PRO A 425 31.55 26.13 -7.98
CA PRO A 425 32.34 27.29 -8.43
C PRO A 425 33.84 27.13 -8.15
N GLN A 426 34.23 26.37 -7.13
CA GLN A 426 35.62 26.01 -6.84
C GLN A 426 36.33 25.30 -7.99
N ARG A 427 35.60 24.56 -8.85
CA ARG A 427 36.18 23.93 -10.05
C ARG A 427 36.61 24.96 -11.08
N ILE A 428 35.91 26.09 -11.16
CA ILE A 428 36.26 27.18 -12.07
C ILE A 428 37.61 27.76 -11.65
N ILE A 429 37.80 27.99 -10.35
CA ILE A 429 39.09 28.48 -9.81
C ILE A 429 40.22 27.49 -10.13
N ALA A 430 40.00 26.19 -9.91
CA ALA A 430 40.99 25.16 -10.25
C ALA A 430 41.30 25.13 -11.76
N PHE A 431 40.28 25.30 -12.61
CA PHE A 431 40.44 25.36 -14.06
C PHE A 431 41.24 26.60 -14.51
N MET A 432 40.95 27.77 -13.93
CA MET A 432 41.74 28.99 -14.16
C MET A 432 43.20 28.77 -13.77
N LEU A 433 43.46 28.21 -12.58
CA LEU A 433 44.83 27.91 -12.12
C LEU A 433 45.53 26.92 -13.05
N ALA A 434 44.84 25.89 -13.52
CA ALA A 434 45.39 24.93 -14.47
C ALA A 434 45.78 25.58 -15.81
N ILE A 435 44.93 26.46 -16.36
CA ILE A 435 45.25 27.21 -17.58
C ILE A 435 46.51 28.06 -17.37
N ILE A 436 46.56 28.82 -16.27
CA ILE A 436 47.71 29.69 -15.95
C ILE A 436 49.01 28.86 -15.83
N LEU A 437 48.95 27.70 -15.18
CA LEU A 437 50.13 26.84 -15.04
C LEU A 437 50.55 26.20 -16.38
N LEU A 438 49.60 25.76 -17.20
CA LEU A 438 49.85 25.16 -18.52
C LEU A 438 50.40 26.20 -19.52
N CYS A 439 49.82 27.39 -19.57
CA CYS A 439 50.31 28.50 -20.38
C CYS A 439 51.69 28.95 -19.89
N GLY A 440 51.90 29.08 -18.58
CA GLY A 440 53.21 29.33 -17.98
C GLY A 440 54.26 28.29 -18.41
N LEU A 441 53.91 27.00 -18.43
CA LEU A 441 54.78 25.94 -18.93
C LEU A 441 55.03 26.06 -20.44
N ALA A 442 54.00 26.37 -21.24
CA ALA A 442 54.13 26.57 -22.68
C ALA A 442 55.08 27.74 -23.00
N TYR A 443 54.94 28.88 -22.33
CA TYR A 443 55.85 30.02 -22.46
C TYR A 443 57.28 29.67 -22.05
N ARG A 444 57.44 28.78 -21.04
CA ARG A 444 58.76 28.27 -20.65
C ARG A 444 59.39 27.41 -21.74
N THR A 445 58.63 26.50 -22.36
CA THR A 445 59.14 25.66 -23.46
C THR A 445 59.46 26.45 -24.72
N ALA A 446 58.73 27.55 -24.94
CA ALA A 446 58.91 28.46 -26.07
C ALA A 446 59.69 29.73 -25.69
N SER A 447 60.59 29.64 -24.70
CA SER A 447 61.27 30.81 -24.10
C SER A 447 62.04 31.68 -25.09
N GLY A 448 62.46 31.12 -26.23
CA GLY A 448 63.15 31.86 -27.31
C GLY A 448 62.25 32.87 -28.05
N SER A 449 60.94 32.82 -27.85
CA SER A 449 59.97 33.76 -28.41
C SER A 449 59.42 34.76 -27.38
N MET A 450 60.01 34.81 -26.18
CA MET A 450 59.70 35.80 -25.13
C MET A 450 60.80 36.88 -25.10
N ARG A 451 60.41 38.15 -25.07
CA ARG A 451 61.34 39.29 -24.95
C ARG A 451 61.31 39.87 -23.56
N SER A 452 62.49 40.09 -22.97
CA SER A 452 62.64 40.76 -21.68
C SER A 452 62.70 42.28 -21.86
N ALA A 453 61.99 43.03 -21.01
CA ALA A 453 62.11 44.49 -20.95
C ALA A 453 63.45 44.97 -20.35
N SER A 454 64.14 44.11 -19.58
CA SER A 454 65.40 44.43 -18.89
C SER A 454 66.64 43.78 -19.52
N GLY A 455 66.50 43.12 -20.67
CA GLY A 455 67.63 42.48 -21.38
C GLY A 455 68.05 41.10 -20.84
N ALA A 456 67.22 40.44 -20.03
CA ALA A 456 67.52 39.11 -19.50
C ALA A 456 67.47 38.02 -20.59
N ASN A 457 68.47 37.11 -20.60
CA ASN A 457 68.64 36.11 -21.67
C ASN A 457 67.54 35.03 -21.73
N GLN A 458 66.96 34.60 -20.59
CA GLN A 458 65.86 33.62 -20.58
C GLN A 458 64.92 33.80 -19.37
N PRO A 459 63.59 33.66 -19.55
CA PRO A 459 62.63 33.69 -18.46
C PRO A 459 62.70 32.40 -17.61
N THR A 460 62.65 32.56 -16.29
CA THR A 460 62.44 31.43 -15.36
C THR A 460 61.00 30.92 -15.47
N LEU A 461 60.72 29.71 -14.97
CA LEU A 461 59.35 29.18 -14.91
C LEU A 461 58.43 30.11 -14.11
N ALA A 462 58.92 30.64 -12.98
CA ALA A 462 58.17 31.62 -12.18
C ALA A 462 57.83 32.88 -12.99
N ASN A 463 58.76 33.41 -13.79
CA ASN A 463 58.49 34.55 -14.66
C ASN A 463 57.42 34.23 -15.73
N CYS A 464 57.42 33.01 -16.26
CA CYS A 464 56.45 32.57 -17.25
C CYS A 464 55.05 32.39 -16.65
N ILE A 465 54.95 31.83 -15.44
CA ILE A 465 53.68 31.70 -14.70
C ILE A 465 53.13 33.08 -14.33
N VAL A 466 53.99 34.00 -13.89
CA VAL A 466 53.57 35.38 -13.60
C VAL A 466 53.10 36.08 -14.87
N PHE A 467 53.84 35.96 -15.99
CA PHE A 467 53.42 36.50 -17.28
C PHE A 467 52.04 35.96 -17.69
N SER A 468 51.85 34.63 -17.62
CA SER A 468 50.58 33.96 -17.87
C SER A 468 49.45 34.48 -16.97
N LEU A 469 49.70 34.63 -15.66
CA LEU A 469 48.73 35.20 -14.73
C LEU A 469 48.31 36.61 -15.16
N TYR A 470 49.26 37.50 -15.47
CA TYR A 470 48.99 38.86 -15.95
C TYR A 470 48.16 38.86 -17.24
N THR A 471 48.55 38.03 -18.21
CA THR A 471 47.81 37.88 -19.48
C THR A 471 46.39 37.36 -19.27
N PHE A 472 46.21 36.36 -18.40
CA PHE A 472 44.92 35.74 -18.10
C PHE A 472 43.95 36.71 -17.40
N ILE A 473 44.45 37.57 -16.51
CA ILE A 473 43.63 38.60 -15.82
C ILE A 473 43.57 39.94 -16.57
N HIS A 474 44.03 39.98 -17.84
CA HIS A 474 44.07 41.18 -18.69
C HIS A 474 44.88 42.37 -18.13
N LEU A 475 45.90 42.08 -17.32
CA LEU A 475 46.85 43.09 -16.87
C LEU A 475 48.11 43.06 -17.74
N ASN A 476 48.64 44.24 -18.07
CA ASN A 476 49.87 44.32 -18.86
C ASN A 476 51.09 43.90 -18.02
N SER A 477 51.74 42.83 -18.45
CA SER A 477 53.07 42.45 -17.99
C SER A 477 54.06 43.59 -18.27
N ARG A 478 54.75 44.07 -17.23
CA ARG A 478 55.81 45.10 -17.37
C ARG A 478 57.19 44.51 -17.64
N ALA A 479 57.36 43.19 -17.52
CA ALA A 479 58.66 42.54 -17.48
C ALA A 479 58.99 41.71 -18.74
N TRP A 480 57.97 41.07 -19.33
CA TRP A 480 58.12 40.15 -20.46
C TRP A 480 57.03 40.39 -21.51
N ASP A 481 57.36 40.22 -22.79
CA ASP A 481 56.41 40.33 -23.91
C ASP A 481 56.50 39.12 -24.84
N ALA A 482 55.36 38.64 -25.32
CA ALA A 482 55.27 37.50 -26.22
C ALA A 482 55.48 37.96 -27.67
N THR A 483 56.26 37.20 -28.45
CA THR A 483 56.53 37.53 -29.87
C THR A 483 56.23 36.37 -30.81
N GLY A 484 56.03 36.70 -32.09
CA GLY A 484 55.72 35.72 -33.13
C GLY A 484 54.43 34.92 -32.82
N LYS A 485 54.50 33.59 -32.92
CA LYS A 485 53.37 32.69 -32.70
C LYS A 485 52.85 32.69 -31.25
N LEU A 486 53.66 33.08 -30.26
CA LEU A 486 53.22 33.20 -28.86
C LEU A 486 52.23 34.36 -28.63
N LYS A 487 52.17 35.36 -29.52
CA LYS A 487 51.14 36.41 -29.43
C LYS A 487 49.73 35.85 -29.59
N LEU A 488 49.55 34.86 -30.47
CA LEU A 488 48.27 34.19 -30.66
C LEU A 488 47.87 33.39 -29.40
N LEU A 489 48.84 32.75 -28.75
CA LEU A 489 48.61 32.06 -27.47
C LEU A 489 48.21 33.06 -26.37
N ALA A 490 48.91 34.20 -26.27
CA ALA A 490 48.58 35.24 -25.29
C ALA A 490 47.19 35.85 -25.52
N VAL A 491 46.79 36.08 -26.77
CA VAL A 491 45.43 36.54 -27.12
C VAL A 491 44.39 35.48 -26.75
N ALA A 492 44.65 34.20 -27.05
CA ALA A 492 43.74 33.11 -26.71
C ALA A 492 43.60 32.92 -25.19
N GLU A 493 44.71 33.01 -24.44
CA GLU A 493 44.73 32.95 -22.98
C GLU A 493 43.95 34.10 -22.34
N ALA A 494 44.12 35.33 -22.86
CA ALA A 494 43.35 36.48 -22.41
C ALA A 494 41.84 36.27 -22.64
N LEU A 495 41.43 35.81 -23.83
CA LEU A 495 40.02 35.49 -24.11
C LEU A 495 39.46 34.41 -23.18
N LEU A 496 40.24 33.35 -22.90
CA LEU A 496 39.86 32.31 -21.95
C LEU A 496 39.72 32.85 -20.52
N GLY A 497 40.58 33.79 -20.13
CA GLY A 497 40.47 34.54 -18.89
C GLY A 497 39.13 35.25 -18.78
N TRP A 498 38.79 36.07 -19.79
CA TRP A 498 37.53 36.81 -19.84
C TRP A 498 36.29 35.91 -19.69
N VAL A 499 36.25 34.81 -20.45
CA VAL A 499 35.16 33.82 -20.38
C VAL A 499 35.09 33.16 -19.00
N SER A 500 36.23 32.77 -18.43
CA SER A 500 36.29 32.12 -17.11
C SER A 500 35.83 33.03 -15.98
N PHE A 501 36.18 34.31 -16.01
CA PHE A 501 35.67 35.31 -15.06
C PHE A 501 34.17 35.53 -15.22
N GLY A 502 33.67 35.61 -16.45
CA GLY A 502 32.24 35.68 -16.72
C GLY A 502 31.47 34.50 -16.13
N LEU A 503 32.00 33.28 -16.30
CA LEU A 503 31.43 32.06 -15.71
C LEU A 503 31.49 32.05 -14.18
N LEU A 504 32.59 32.53 -13.58
CA LEU A 504 32.72 32.63 -12.12
C LEU A 504 31.71 33.60 -11.53
N ILE A 505 31.53 34.77 -12.17
CA ILE A 505 30.54 35.78 -11.75
C ILE A 505 29.13 35.21 -11.89
N ALA A 506 28.82 34.54 -13.01
CA ALA A 506 27.52 33.91 -13.22
C ALA A 506 27.22 32.84 -12.16
N ALA A 507 28.21 31.99 -11.83
CA ALA A 507 28.08 30.98 -10.78
C ALA A 507 27.92 31.59 -9.37
N ALA A 508 28.63 32.69 -9.09
CA ALA A 508 28.50 33.40 -7.82
C ALA A 508 27.12 34.07 -7.67
N LEU A 509 26.61 34.69 -8.74
CA LEU A 509 25.28 35.30 -8.76
C LEU A 509 24.17 34.25 -8.62
N ALA A 510 24.33 33.08 -9.25
CA ALA A 510 23.38 31.97 -9.13
C ALA A 510 23.29 31.35 -7.72
N HIS A 511 24.23 31.68 -6.83
CA HIS A 511 24.18 31.27 -5.42
C HIS A 511 23.59 32.35 -4.48
N VAL A 512 23.46 33.60 -4.96
CA VAL A 512 22.98 34.75 -4.17
C VAL A 512 21.52 35.07 -4.47
N LEU A 513 21.03 34.68 -5.65
CA LEU A 513 19.63 34.76 -6.10
C LEU A 513 18.93 33.42 -5.90
#